data_AF-T0ZRF8-F1
#
_entry.id   AF-T0ZRF8-F1
#
_cell.length_a   1.000
_cell.length_b   1.000
_cell.length_c   1.000
_cell.angle_alpha   90.00
_cell.angle_beta   90.00
_cell.angle_gamma   90.00
#
_symmetry.space_group_name_H-M   'P 1'
#
loop_
_entity.id
_entity.type
_entity.pdbx_description
1 polymer ?
#
loop_
_entity_poly.entity_id
_entity_poly.type
_entity_poly.pdbx_seq_one_letter_code
_entity_poly.pdbx_strand_id
1 'polypeptide(L)'
;KPDGAGMVVVGDDAQSIYSFRAASVENILGFPDRFTPRAEVITLAQNYRSTQPILDLANAVMAEAPRQYRKDLHAERGSGARPRLVTVADLRQQAECVCDEVLRRREANVPLRRQGVLFRSSSHSDVLEIELARRGIPFVKYGGLRFLDAGHVKDLLALLRWADNPRNALAASRVLQLLPGMGPVNARRVFERLEGLGARLGALREL
;
A
#
# COMPACT_ATOMS: atom_id res chain seq x y z
N LYS A 1 -37.51 5.05 -24.80
CA LYS A 1 -36.08 5.02 -24.44
C LYS A 1 -35.77 6.28 -23.66
N PRO A 2 -34.97 6.24 -22.59
CA PRO A 2 -34.57 7.46 -21.89
C PRO A 2 -33.80 8.38 -22.86
N ASP A 3 -34.13 9.66 -22.83
CA ASP A 3 -33.57 10.73 -23.68
C ASP A 3 -32.36 11.43 -23.05
N GLY A 4 -32.01 11.08 -21.81
CA GLY A 4 -30.86 11.63 -21.08
C GLY A 4 -31.17 12.92 -20.30
N ALA A 5 -32.42 13.40 -20.29
CA ALA A 5 -32.79 14.61 -19.57
C ALA A 5 -32.49 14.50 -18.07
N GLY A 6 -31.81 15.51 -17.53
CA GLY A 6 -31.44 15.58 -16.10
C GLY A 6 -30.23 14.72 -15.68
N MET A 7 -29.57 14.04 -16.62
CA MET A 7 -28.38 13.25 -16.31
C MET A 7 -27.10 14.07 -16.46
N VAL A 8 -26.30 14.09 -15.40
CA VAL A 8 -24.94 14.65 -15.40
C VAL A 8 -23.96 13.55 -15.00
N VAL A 9 -22.90 13.38 -15.80
CA VAL A 9 -21.80 12.47 -15.49
C VAL A 9 -20.50 13.26 -15.36
N VAL A 10 -19.66 12.85 -14.42
CA VAL A 10 -18.35 13.44 -14.18
C VAL A 10 -17.33 12.31 -14.17
N GLY A 11 -16.22 12.50 -14.85
CA GLY A 11 -15.12 11.55 -14.83
C GLY A 11 -13.89 12.07 -15.55
N ASP A 12 -12.83 11.28 -15.48
CA ASP A 12 -11.54 11.56 -16.09
C ASP A 12 -11.05 10.29 -16.78
N ASP A 13 -10.92 10.37 -18.10
CA ASP A 13 -10.45 9.29 -18.97
C ASP A 13 -9.03 8.83 -18.60
N ALA A 14 -8.15 9.78 -18.24
CA ALA A 14 -6.77 9.49 -17.81
C ALA A 14 -6.69 8.77 -16.45
N GLN A 15 -7.79 8.77 -15.68
CA GLN A 15 -7.89 8.09 -14.38
C GLN A 15 -8.66 6.76 -14.46
N SER A 16 -8.98 6.27 -15.66
CA SER A 16 -9.65 4.98 -15.86
C SER A 16 -8.70 3.79 -15.65
N ILE A 17 -8.48 3.42 -14.39
CA ILE A 17 -7.52 2.37 -13.99
C ILE A 17 -8.15 1.01 -13.65
N TYR A 18 -9.46 0.86 -13.81
CA TYR A 18 -10.22 -0.35 -13.42
C TYR A 18 -10.62 -1.27 -14.61
N SER A 19 -9.92 -1.20 -15.74
CA SER A 19 -10.22 -2.02 -16.93
C SER A 19 -10.19 -3.53 -16.64
N PHE A 20 -9.32 -3.97 -15.73
CA PHE A 20 -9.25 -5.36 -15.25
C PHE A 20 -10.52 -5.83 -14.51
N ARG A 21 -11.42 -4.92 -14.14
CA ARG A 21 -12.75 -5.19 -13.57
C ARG A 21 -13.87 -4.84 -14.56
N ALA A 22 -13.59 -4.91 -15.86
CA ALA A 22 -14.52 -4.61 -16.95
C ALA A 22 -15.00 -3.15 -17.03
N ALA A 23 -14.26 -2.20 -16.44
CA ALA A 23 -14.52 -0.79 -16.70
C ALA A 23 -14.09 -0.43 -18.13
N SER A 24 -14.98 0.22 -18.89
CA SER A 24 -14.67 0.71 -20.24
C SER A 24 -14.58 2.23 -20.25
N VAL A 25 -13.46 2.76 -20.76
CA VAL A 25 -13.27 4.20 -20.98
C VAL A 25 -14.24 4.75 -22.05
N GLU A 26 -14.75 3.88 -22.92
CA GLU A 26 -15.74 4.27 -23.94
C GLU A 26 -17.04 4.78 -23.33
N ASN A 27 -17.35 4.41 -22.08
CA ASN A 27 -18.51 4.92 -21.38
C ASN A 27 -18.50 6.44 -21.21
N ILE A 28 -17.30 7.03 -21.02
CA ILE A 28 -17.16 8.49 -20.89
C ILE A 28 -16.85 9.14 -22.24
N LEU A 29 -16.01 8.53 -23.08
CA LEU A 29 -15.64 9.09 -24.39
C LEU A 29 -16.83 9.14 -25.36
N GLY A 30 -17.71 8.14 -25.32
CA GLY A 30 -18.90 8.07 -26.17
C GLY A 30 -20.16 8.69 -25.55
N PHE A 31 -20.07 9.21 -24.32
CA PHE A 31 -21.24 9.75 -23.62
C PHE A 31 -21.94 10.90 -24.37
N PRO A 32 -21.21 11.89 -24.94
CA PRO A 32 -21.85 13.03 -25.60
C PRO A 32 -22.82 12.64 -26.71
N ASP A 33 -22.49 11.57 -27.44
CA ASP A 33 -23.20 11.14 -28.64
C ASP A 33 -24.23 10.02 -28.35
N ARG A 34 -24.43 9.67 -27.07
CA ARG A 34 -25.32 8.57 -26.63
C ARG A 34 -26.80 8.96 -26.58
N PHE A 35 -27.10 10.26 -26.50
CA PHE A 35 -28.44 10.80 -26.33
C PHE A 35 -28.76 11.83 -27.41
N THR A 36 -30.05 12.15 -27.57
CA THR A 36 -30.52 13.19 -28.49
C THR A 36 -31.46 14.10 -27.70
N PRO A 37 -31.12 15.40 -27.51
CA PRO A 37 -29.96 16.10 -28.07
C PRO A 37 -28.60 15.65 -27.51
N ARG A 38 -27.52 15.96 -28.25
CA ARG A 38 -26.14 15.70 -27.83
C ARG A 38 -25.88 16.33 -26.46
N ALA A 39 -25.20 15.62 -25.56
CA ALA A 39 -24.88 16.17 -24.25
C ALA A 39 -23.79 17.24 -24.34
N GLU A 40 -23.92 18.28 -23.51
CA GLU A 40 -22.91 19.32 -23.34
C GLU A 40 -21.65 18.75 -22.66
N VAL A 41 -20.47 19.15 -23.15
CA VAL A 41 -19.18 18.71 -22.60
C VAL A 41 -18.47 19.90 -21.99
N ILE A 42 -18.27 19.86 -20.67
CA ILE A 42 -17.54 20.89 -19.92
C ILE A 42 -16.20 20.30 -19.46
N THR A 43 -15.09 20.93 -19.87
CA THR A 43 -13.74 20.52 -19.48
C THR A 43 -13.21 21.40 -18.36
N LEU A 44 -12.79 20.80 -17.25
CA LEU A 44 -12.18 21.50 -16.12
C LEU A 44 -10.66 21.31 -16.16
N ALA A 45 -9.94 22.30 -16.69
CA ALA A 45 -8.48 22.27 -16.85
C ALA A 45 -7.71 22.82 -15.64
N GLN A 46 -8.36 23.62 -14.79
CA GLN A 46 -7.72 24.28 -13.66
C GLN A 46 -7.58 23.33 -12.46
N ASN A 47 -6.34 23.13 -12.00
CA ASN A 47 -6.00 22.22 -10.92
C ASN A 47 -5.61 22.98 -9.65
N TYR A 48 -6.35 22.72 -8.58
CA TYR A 48 -6.16 23.37 -7.28
C TYR A 48 -5.32 22.53 -6.30
N ARG A 49 -4.90 21.31 -6.70
CA ARG A 49 -4.23 20.32 -5.84
C ARG A 49 -2.71 20.35 -5.99
N SER A 50 -2.21 20.38 -7.21
CA SER A 50 -0.80 20.18 -7.54
C SER A 50 -0.15 21.48 -8.02
N THR A 51 1.18 21.55 -7.93
CA THR A 51 1.97 22.66 -8.48
C THR A 51 2.28 22.41 -9.97
N GLN A 52 2.57 23.48 -10.71
CA GLN A 52 2.81 23.38 -12.15
C GLN A 52 3.87 22.32 -12.53
N PRO A 53 5.04 22.21 -11.86
CA PRO A 53 6.03 21.18 -12.21
C PRO A 53 5.55 19.72 -12.06
N ILE A 54 4.58 19.45 -11.19
CA ILE A 54 3.96 18.13 -11.06
C ILE A 54 2.96 17.92 -12.22
N LEU A 55 2.20 18.96 -12.57
CA LEU A 55 1.25 18.90 -13.69
C LEU A 55 1.97 18.79 -15.03
N ASP A 56 3.11 19.45 -15.22
CA ASP A 56 3.91 19.33 -16.45
C ASP A 56 4.31 17.87 -16.70
N LEU A 57 4.77 17.16 -15.65
CA LEU A 57 5.06 15.73 -15.74
C LEU A 57 3.79 14.92 -16.05
N ALA A 58 2.68 15.21 -15.38
CA ALA A 58 1.42 14.50 -15.60
C ALA A 58 0.89 14.71 -17.04
N ASN A 59 0.87 15.95 -17.53
CA ASN A 59 0.45 16.31 -18.88
C ASN A 59 1.33 15.60 -19.93
N ALA A 60 2.66 15.59 -19.74
CA ALA A 60 3.57 14.88 -20.64
C ALA A 60 3.28 13.37 -20.69
N VAL A 61 3.01 12.72 -19.56
CA VAL A 61 2.65 11.29 -19.53
C VAL A 61 1.28 11.03 -20.16
N MET A 62 0.28 11.89 -19.90
CA MET A 62 -1.06 11.74 -20.47
C MET A 62 -1.07 11.95 -21.99
N ALA A 63 -0.22 12.85 -22.53
CA ALA A 63 -0.13 13.13 -23.96
C ALA A 63 0.21 11.88 -24.81
N GLU A 64 0.88 10.90 -24.22
CA GLU A 64 1.22 9.62 -24.87
C GLU A 64 0.03 8.67 -25.03
N ALA A 65 -1.11 8.93 -24.38
CA ALA A 65 -2.28 8.07 -24.47
C ALA A 65 -2.97 8.16 -25.85
N PRO A 66 -3.22 7.02 -26.54
CA PRO A 66 -3.75 7.03 -27.91
C PRO A 66 -5.23 7.45 -27.99
N ARG A 67 -6.00 7.24 -26.92
CA ARG A 67 -7.42 7.63 -26.81
C ARG A 67 -7.61 8.45 -25.55
N GLN A 68 -7.94 9.74 -25.72
CA GLN A 68 -8.12 10.66 -24.61
C GLN A 68 -8.96 11.89 -24.99
N TYR A 69 -9.54 12.53 -23.99
CA TYR A 69 -9.91 13.94 -24.08
C TYR A 69 -8.67 14.79 -23.85
N ARG A 70 -8.15 15.39 -24.92
CA ARG A 70 -7.00 16.29 -24.82
C ARG A 70 -7.37 17.49 -23.95
N LYS A 71 -6.63 17.65 -22.85
CA LYS A 71 -6.73 18.77 -21.93
C LYS A 71 -5.35 19.02 -21.33
N ASP A 72 -5.00 20.28 -21.21
CA ASP A 72 -3.77 20.69 -20.52
C ASP A 72 -4.15 21.18 -19.13
N LEU A 73 -3.61 20.52 -18.10
CA LEU A 73 -3.86 20.92 -16.72
C LEU A 73 -2.98 22.11 -16.33
N HIS A 74 -3.61 23.15 -15.80
CA HIS A 74 -2.93 24.35 -15.33
C HIS A 74 -3.09 24.49 -13.81
N ALA A 75 -1.99 24.73 -13.11
CA ALA A 75 -2.02 24.87 -11.66
C ALA A 75 -2.53 26.26 -11.25
N GLU A 76 -3.46 26.29 -10.31
CA GLU A 76 -3.77 27.51 -9.55
C GLU A 76 -2.71 27.77 -8.47
N ARG A 77 -2.09 26.69 -7.97
CA ARG A 77 -1.03 26.80 -6.97
C ARG A 77 0.24 27.36 -7.61
N GLY A 78 1.00 28.12 -6.82
CA GLY A 78 2.29 28.67 -7.23
C GLY A 78 3.35 27.60 -7.53
N SER A 79 4.58 28.08 -7.74
CA SER A 79 5.73 27.24 -8.06
C SER A 79 6.02 26.19 -6.98
N GLY A 80 6.51 25.03 -7.39
CA GLY A 80 6.95 23.97 -6.50
C GLY A 80 8.27 23.34 -6.95
N ALA A 81 8.76 22.38 -6.17
CA ALA A 81 9.90 21.58 -6.59
C ALA A 81 9.53 20.66 -7.76
N ARG A 82 10.49 20.44 -8.67
CA ARG A 82 10.34 19.45 -9.73
C ARG A 82 10.28 18.03 -9.15
N PRO A 83 9.47 17.12 -9.72
CA PRO A 83 9.57 15.69 -9.42
C PRO A 83 11.00 15.19 -9.64
N ARG A 84 11.47 14.29 -8.78
CA ARG A 84 12.81 13.70 -8.87
C ARG A 84 12.69 12.23 -9.23
N LEU A 85 13.51 11.79 -10.18
CA LEU A 85 13.76 10.37 -10.44
C LEU A 85 15.06 9.98 -9.74
N VAL A 86 15.02 8.94 -8.93
CA VAL A 86 16.18 8.44 -8.18
C VAL A 86 16.40 6.99 -8.55
N THR A 87 17.61 6.68 -9.01
CA THR A 87 18.06 5.31 -9.30
C THR A 87 18.85 4.78 -8.13
N VAL A 88 18.56 3.55 -7.72
CA VAL A 88 19.20 2.85 -6.59
C VAL A 88 19.64 1.46 -7.06
N ALA A 89 20.58 0.84 -6.36
CA ALA A 89 21.13 -0.44 -6.80
C ALA A 89 20.17 -1.63 -6.58
N ASP A 90 19.38 -1.59 -5.51
CA ASP A 90 18.48 -2.68 -5.13
C ASP A 90 17.26 -2.20 -4.32
N LEU A 91 16.36 -3.14 -3.97
CA LEU A 91 15.14 -2.87 -3.21
C LEU A 91 15.42 -2.42 -1.77
N ARG A 92 16.54 -2.83 -1.17
CA ARG A 92 16.90 -2.41 0.19
C ARG A 92 17.33 -0.95 0.18
N GLN A 93 18.20 -0.56 -0.74
CA GLN A 93 18.59 0.83 -0.94
C GLN A 93 17.38 1.70 -1.31
N GLN A 94 16.42 1.16 -2.07
CA GLN A 94 15.15 1.86 -2.33
C GLN A 94 14.40 2.17 -1.02
N ALA A 95 14.23 1.18 -0.15
CA ALA A 95 13.54 1.35 1.13
C ALA A 95 14.28 2.31 2.06
N GLU A 96 15.62 2.23 2.11
CA GLU A 96 16.47 3.14 2.88
C GLU A 96 16.32 4.58 2.37
N CYS A 97 16.43 4.80 1.05
CA CYS A 97 16.27 6.11 0.43
C CYS A 97 14.88 6.72 0.68
N VAL A 98 13.82 5.92 0.62
CA VAL A 98 12.45 6.39 0.93
C VAL A 98 12.34 6.78 2.40
N CYS A 99 12.85 5.96 3.32
CA CYS A 99 12.85 6.27 4.75
C CYS A 99 13.65 7.53 5.08
N ASP A 100 14.81 7.71 4.44
CA ASP A 100 15.64 8.92 4.59
C ASP A 100 14.86 10.17 4.15
N GLU A 101 14.19 10.13 3.00
CA GLU A 101 13.39 11.26 2.53
C GLU A 101 12.18 11.53 3.44
N VAL A 102 11.53 10.49 3.96
CA VAL A 102 10.41 10.64 4.91
C VAL A 102 10.84 11.35 6.18
N LEU A 103 11.98 10.93 6.75
CA LEU A 103 12.56 11.54 7.95
C LEU A 103 13.02 12.97 7.69
N ARG A 104 13.71 13.22 6.57
CA ARG A 104 14.13 14.56 6.16
C ARG A 104 12.95 15.52 6.02
N ARG A 105 11.82 15.06 5.47
CA ARG A 105 10.59 15.85 5.37
C ARG A 105 9.93 16.07 6.73
N ARG A 106 9.97 15.06 7.61
CA ARG A 106 9.49 15.18 8.99
C ARG A 106 10.29 16.22 9.77
N GLU A 107 11.61 16.24 9.62
CA GLU A 107 12.52 17.24 10.22
C GLU A 107 12.26 18.65 9.66
N ALA A 108 11.85 18.74 8.40
CA ALA A 108 11.33 19.97 7.79
C ALA A 108 9.86 20.28 8.17
N ASN A 109 9.36 19.73 9.28
CA ASN A 109 8.02 19.93 9.83
C ASN A 109 6.85 19.49 8.93
N VAL A 110 7.06 18.58 7.97
CA VAL A 110 5.96 17.97 7.21
C VAL A 110 5.42 16.76 7.98
N PRO A 111 4.15 16.79 8.47
CA PRO A 111 3.58 15.69 9.23
C PRO A 111 3.57 14.40 8.41
N LEU A 112 3.87 13.26 9.05
CA LEU A 112 3.87 11.93 8.39
C LEU A 112 2.54 11.62 7.70
N ARG A 113 1.41 12.05 8.27
CA ARG A 113 0.06 11.92 7.67
C ARG A 113 -0.12 12.67 6.35
N ARG A 114 0.78 13.58 5.99
CA ARG A 114 0.77 14.31 4.71
C ARG A 114 1.78 13.73 3.71
N GLN A 115 2.40 12.60 4.04
CA GLN A 115 3.33 11.88 3.19
C GLN A 115 2.69 10.55 2.78
N GLY A 116 2.84 10.18 1.52
CA GLY A 116 2.29 8.94 0.97
C GLY A 116 3.30 8.25 0.07
N VAL A 117 3.40 6.93 0.20
CA VAL A 117 4.20 6.09 -0.68
C VAL A 117 3.24 5.20 -1.47
N LEU A 118 3.35 5.25 -2.80
CA LEU A 118 2.52 4.48 -3.72
C LEU A 118 3.36 3.38 -4.36
N PHE A 119 2.78 2.20 -4.50
CA PHE A 119 3.41 1.04 -5.11
C PHE A 119 2.42 0.30 -6.01
N ARG A 120 2.94 -0.41 -7.01
CA ARG A 120 2.12 -1.13 -8.01
C ARG A 120 1.47 -2.40 -7.46
N SER A 121 2.20 -3.14 -6.63
CA SER A 121 1.80 -4.40 -6.00
C SER A 121 2.00 -4.32 -4.50
N SER A 122 1.14 -4.99 -3.72
CA SER A 122 1.27 -5.04 -2.25
C SER A 122 2.60 -5.63 -1.80
N SER A 123 3.15 -6.62 -2.52
CA SER A 123 4.44 -7.23 -2.22
C SER A 123 5.63 -6.27 -2.32
N HIS A 124 5.50 -5.17 -3.09
CA HIS A 124 6.58 -4.17 -3.17
C HIS A 124 6.73 -3.36 -1.87
N SER A 125 5.74 -3.43 -0.97
CA SER A 125 5.81 -2.74 0.33
C SER A 125 6.60 -3.51 1.39
N ASP A 126 6.84 -4.81 1.21
CA ASP A 126 7.36 -5.68 2.28
C ASP A 126 8.72 -5.22 2.82
N VAL A 127 9.67 -4.91 1.93
CA VAL A 127 11.01 -4.42 2.31
C VAL A 127 10.93 -3.05 2.98
N LEU A 128 10.04 -2.18 2.49
CA LEU A 128 9.82 -0.85 3.05
C LEU A 128 9.18 -0.93 4.45
N GLU A 129 8.22 -1.83 4.66
CA GLU A 129 7.58 -2.03 5.97
C GLU A 129 8.59 -2.48 7.03
N ILE A 130 9.49 -3.40 6.67
CA ILE A 130 10.58 -3.85 7.56
C ILE A 130 11.47 -2.67 7.92
N GLU A 131 11.85 -1.85 6.95
CA GLU A 131 12.75 -0.72 7.16
C GLU A 131 12.10 0.40 7.99
N LEU A 132 10.83 0.73 7.71
CA LEU A 132 10.03 1.67 8.51
C LEU A 132 9.93 1.20 9.97
N ALA A 133 9.64 -0.10 10.18
CA ALA A 133 9.57 -0.69 11.52
C ALA A 133 10.93 -0.66 12.22
N ARG A 134 12.01 -1.02 11.52
CA ARG A 134 13.40 -0.99 12.04
C ARG A 134 13.79 0.40 12.53
N ARG A 135 13.35 1.45 11.84
CA ARG A 135 13.63 2.86 12.19
C ARG A 135 12.59 3.49 13.12
N GLY A 136 11.57 2.75 13.54
CA GLY A 136 10.49 3.28 14.39
C GLY A 136 9.65 4.38 13.71
N ILE A 137 9.54 4.36 12.39
CA ILE A 137 8.71 5.32 11.63
C ILE A 137 7.27 4.80 11.60
N PRO A 138 6.29 5.51 12.19
CA PRO A 138 4.91 5.06 12.20
C PRO A 138 4.29 5.19 10.80
N PHE A 139 3.59 4.15 10.36
CA PHE A 139 2.94 4.11 9.04
C PHE A 139 1.60 3.37 9.10
N VAL A 140 0.77 3.60 8.08
CA VAL A 140 -0.49 2.88 7.84
C VAL A 140 -0.44 2.29 6.44
N LYS A 141 -0.74 0.99 6.31
CA LYS A 141 -0.87 0.32 5.01
C LYS A 141 -2.34 0.25 4.60
N TYR A 142 -2.62 0.62 3.36
CA TYR A 142 -3.94 0.46 2.74
C TYR A 142 -3.87 -0.65 1.68
N GLY A 143 -4.96 -1.42 1.52
CA GLY A 143 -5.06 -2.43 0.46
C GLY A 143 -4.48 -3.82 0.80
N GLY A 144 -4.29 -4.14 2.08
CA GLY A 144 -3.86 -5.47 2.53
C GLY A 144 -3.37 -5.48 3.97
N LEU A 145 -3.07 -6.68 4.49
CA LEU A 145 -2.41 -6.84 5.80
C LEU A 145 -0.97 -6.32 5.71
N ARG A 146 -0.46 -5.76 6.82
CA ARG A 146 0.99 -5.48 6.95
C ARG A 146 1.75 -6.79 6.78
N PHE A 147 2.93 -6.74 6.19
CA PHE A 147 3.76 -7.92 5.98
C PHE A 147 4.00 -8.68 7.30
N LEU A 148 4.39 -7.95 8.35
CA LEU A 148 4.60 -8.50 9.70
C LEU A 148 3.32 -8.97 10.38
N ASP A 149 2.15 -8.65 9.83
CA ASP A 149 0.85 -9.13 10.33
C ASP A 149 0.35 -10.40 9.67
N ALA A 150 0.96 -10.83 8.56
CA ALA A 150 0.58 -12.05 7.87
C ALA A 150 0.72 -13.29 8.78
N GLY A 151 -0.27 -14.19 8.72
CA GLY A 151 -0.34 -15.35 9.62
C GLY A 151 0.93 -16.20 9.60
N HIS A 152 1.37 -16.60 8.40
CA HIS A 152 2.58 -17.39 8.20
C HIS A 152 3.86 -16.69 8.68
N VAL A 153 3.96 -15.36 8.52
CA VAL A 153 5.10 -14.58 9.04
C VAL A 153 5.10 -14.60 10.56
N LYS A 154 3.95 -14.38 11.20
CA LYS A 154 3.81 -14.46 12.66
C LYS A 154 4.09 -15.85 13.21
N ASP A 155 3.72 -16.90 12.48
CA ASP A 155 3.99 -18.30 12.84
C ASP A 155 5.49 -18.58 12.85
N LEU A 156 6.19 -18.20 11.79
CA LEU A 156 7.65 -18.33 11.71
C LEU A 156 8.34 -17.50 12.80
N LEU A 157 7.92 -16.26 13.03
CA LEU A 157 8.48 -15.41 14.07
C LEU A 157 8.24 -15.98 15.48
N ALA A 158 7.08 -16.59 15.72
CA ALA A 158 6.81 -17.25 16.99
C ALA A 158 7.70 -18.48 17.19
N LEU A 159 7.94 -19.27 16.14
CA LEU A 159 8.89 -20.38 16.19
C LEU A 159 10.29 -19.90 16.57
N LEU A 160 10.80 -18.87 15.90
CA LEU A 160 12.12 -18.31 16.17
C LEU A 160 12.22 -17.72 17.59
N ARG A 161 11.19 -16.98 18.04
CA ARG A 161 11.15 -16.41 19.40
C ARG A 161 11.11 -17.47 20.49
N TRP A 162 10.44 -18.59 20.24
CA TRP A 162 10.40 -19.70 21.19
C TRP A 162 11.72 -20.48 21.18
N ALA A 163 12.37 -20.60 20.02
CA ALA A 163 13.70 -21.20 19.91
C ALA A 163 14.78 -20.40 20.63
N ASP A 164 14.73 -19.07 20.51
CA ASP A 164 15.64 -18.15 21.21
C ASP A 164 15.34 -18.09 22.72
N ASN A 165 14.05 -18.00 23.09
CA ASN A 165 13.61 -18.00 24.47
C ASN A 165 12.57 -19.11 24.72
N PRO A 166 13.00 -20.29 25.20
CA PRO A 166 12.11 -21.41 25.50
C PRO A 166 11.02 -21.11 26.54
N ARG A 167 11.19 -20.06 27.37
CA ARG A 167 10.21 -19.61 28.38
C ARG A 167 9.17 -18.64 27.82
N ASN A 168 9.19 -18.35 26.52
CA ASN A 168 8.21 -17.47 25.90
C ASN A 168 6.86 -18.19 25.72
N ALA A 169 5.99 -18.11 26.73
CA ALA A 169 4.68 -18.79 26.74
C ALA A 169 3.76 -18.40 25.56
N LEU A 170 3.78 -17.13 25.12
CA LEU A 170 2.97 -16.66 24.00
C LEU A 170 3.44 -17.26 22.68
N ALA A 171 4.76 -17.29 22.46
CA ALA A 171 5.36 -17.89 21.27
C ALA A 171 5.13 -19.42 21.28
N ALA A 172 5.37 -20.08 22.41
CA ALA A 172 5.13 -21.51 22.58
C ALA A 172 3.67 -21.89 22.29
N SER A 173 2.72 -21.15 22.87
CA SER A 173 1.29 -21.39 22.67
C SER A 173 0.89 -21.26 21.20
N ARG A 174 1.39 -20.24 20.49
CA ARG A 174 1.13 -20.08 19.06
C ARG A 174 1.71 -21.23 18.24
N VAL A 175 2.97 -21.59 18.49
CA VAL A 175 3.68 -22.64 17.73
C VAL A 175 3.04 -24.01 17.96
N LEU A 176 2.76 -24.36 19.22
CA LEU A 176 2.13 -25.63 19.57
C LEU A 176 0.76 -25.79 18.92
N GLN A 177 -0.03 -24.71 18.83
CA GLN A 177 -1.34 -24.72 18.17
C GLN A 177 -1.30 -24.89 16.65
N LEU A 178 -0.12 -24.85 16.01
CA LEU A 178 0.04 -25.21 14.60
C LEU A 178 0.00 -26.73 14.38
N LEU A 179 0.22 -27.53 15.43
CA LEU A 179 0.20 -28.99 15.35
C LEU A 179 -1.25 -29.51 15.40
N PRO A 180 -1.61 -30.49 14.56
CA PRO A 180 -2.92 -31.12 14.62
C PRO A 180 -3.24 -31.68 16.01
N GLY A 181 -4.42 -31.37 16.55
CA GLY A 181 -4.86 -31.84 17.88
C GLY A 181 -4.36 -31.00 19.07
N MET A 182 -3.56 -29.95 18.84
CA MET A 182 -3.05 -29.08 19.89
C MET A 182 -3.92 -27.84 20.06
N GLY A 183 -4.99 -27.96 20.86
CA GLY A 183 -5.78 -26.81 21.31
C GLY A 183 -5.08 -26.00 22.42
N PRO A 184 -5.66 -24.85 22.84
CA PRO A 184 -5.07 -23.96 23.84
C PRO A 184 -4.73 -24.65 25.18
N VAL A 185 -5.57 -25.60 25.60
CA VAL A 185 -5.39 -26.36 26.84
C VAL A 185 -4.19 -27.31 26.74
N ASN A 186 -4.07 -28.04 25.63
CA ASN A 186 -2.96 -28.98 25.41
C ASN A 186 -1.64 -28.24 25.25
N ALA A 187 -1.64 -27.13 24.51
CA ALA A 187 -0.47 -26.26 24.35
C ALA A 187 0.04 -25.74 25.71
N ARG A 188 -0.87 -25.32 26.59
CA ARG A 188 -0.52 -24.86 27.95
C ARG A 188 0.08 -25.98 28.81
N ARG A 189 -0.52 -27.18 28.79
CA ARG A 189 0.00 -28.35 29.53
C ARG A 189 1.42 -28.73 29.09
N VAL A 190 1.68 -28.74 27.78
CA VAL A 190 3.01 -29.01 27.24
C VAL A 190 4.00 -27.96 27.71
N PHE A 191 3.63 -26.68 27.68
CA PHE A 191 4.49 -25.58 28.13
C PHE A 191 4.83 -25.69 29.63
N GLU A 192 3.84 -25.92 30.50
CA GLU A 192 4.04 -26.09 31.94
C GLU A 192 4.98 -27.27 32.24
N ARG A 193 4.87 -28.37 31.50
CA ARG A 193 5.75 -29.54 31.67
C ARG A 193 7.18 -29.26 31.17
N LEU A 194 7.31 -28.50 30.09
CA LEU A 194 8.59 -28.01 29.57
C LEU A 194 9.31 -27.09 30.56
N GLU A 195 8.58 -26.21 31.24
CA GLU A 195 9.14 -25.37 32.31
C GLU A 195 9.65 -26.22 33.47
N GLY A 196 8.90 -27.25 33.88
CA GLY A 196 9.33 -28.23 34.89
C GLY A 196 10.61 -29.00 34.52
N LEU A 197 10.88 -29.18 33.23
CA LEU A 197 12.09 -29.82 32.69
C LEU A 197 13.22 -28.81 32.41
N GLY A 198 13.14 -27.60 32.97
CA GLY A 198 14.18 -26.58 32.87
C GLY A 198 14.10 -25.71 31.61
N ALA A 199 12.97 -25.71 30.90
CA ALA A 199 12.71 -24.93 29.70
C ALA A 199 13.78 -25.13 28.61
N ARG A 200 14.09 -26.39 28.29
CA ARG A 200 14.98 -26.75 27.18
C ARG A 200 14.14 -27.34 26.06
N LEU A 201 14.26 -26.82 24.84
CA LEU A 201 13.54 -27.38 23.69
C LEU A 201 13.86 -28.86 23.44
N GLY A 202 15.07 -29.32 23.78
CA GLY A 202 15.43 -30.74 23.69
C GLY A 202 14.54 -31.65 24.54
N ALA A 203 13.97 -31.14 25.63
CA ALA A 203 13.05 -31.88 26.50
C ALA A 203 11.70 -32.18 25.84
N LEU A 204 11.38 -31.55 24.70
CA LEU A 204 10.21 -31.92 23.89
C LEU A 204 10.28 -33.35 23.36
N ARG A 205 11.46 -33.96 23.26
CA ARG A 205 11.60 -35.38 22.86
C ARG A 205 11.20 -36.36 23.95
N GLU A 206 11.09 -35.89 25.18
CA GLU A 206 10.75 -36.68 26.37
C GLU A 206 9.24 -36.57 26.73
N LEU A 207 8.49 -35.79 25.92
CA LEU A 207 7.06 -35.53 26.07
C LEU A 207 6.23 -36.39 25.11
#